data_AF-A0A7S1C2Q0-F1
#
_entry.id   AF-A0A7S1C2Q0-F1
#
_cell.length_a   1.000
_cell.length_b   1.000
_cell.length_c   1.000
_cell.angle_alpha   90.00
_cell.angle_beta   90.00
_cell.angle_gamma   90.00
#
_symmetry.space_group_name_H-M   'P 1'
#
loop_
_entity.id
_entity.type
_entity.pdbx_description
1 polymer ?
#
loop_
_entity_poly.entity_id
_entity_poly.type
_entity_poly.pdbx_seq_one_letter_code
_entity_poly.pdbx_strand_id
1 'polypeptide(L)'
;GRRCGMASRWLDDFEVAQDEAKSVQRQIAERDNIRRSGGTGAGELATRARAGLNRLEGLVKDLEEDLGDPDMGLSRKELQRRRRMVNTLSRELAELRKNEKRKVQTTERESLMSSGGGGGRHPPPQGP
;
A
#
# COMPACT_ATOMS: atom_id res chain seq x y z
N GLY A 1 4.61 -28.08 31.19
CA GLY A 1 5.02 -26.96 30.32
C GLY A 1 3.98 -26.77 29.24
N ARG A 2 3.41 -25.56 29.12
CA ARG A 2 2.56 -25.11 27.99
C ARG A 2 2.62 -23.57 27.94
N ARG A 3 3.67 -23.00 27.34
CA ARG A 3 3.73 -21.56 26.96
C ARG A 3 4.27 -21.35 25.53
N CYS A 4 4.25 -22.39 24.69
CA CYS A 4 4.82 -22.31 23.34
C CYS A 4 3.82 -21.78 22.27
N GLY A 5 2.54 -21.59 22.61
CA GLY A 5 1.50 -21.24 21.62
C GLY A 5 1.50 -19.78 21.15
N MET A 6 1.83 -18.81 22.02
CA MET A 6 1.79 -17.39 21.66
C MET A 6 2.99 -16.96 20.80
N ALA A 7 4.17 -17.52 21.07
CA ALA A 7 5.38 -17.17 20.33
C ALA A 7 5.33 -17.60 18.86
N SER A 8 4.69 -18.75 18.56
CA SER A 8 4.50 -19.25 17.20
C SER A 8 3.44 -18.43 16.45
N ARG A 9 2.30 -18.16 17.08
CA ARG A 9 1.21 -17.40 16.45
C ARG A 9 1.64 -16.01 15.97
N TRP A 10 2.42 -15.29 16.79
CA TRP A 10 2.97 -13.99 16.39
C TRP A 10 3.86 -14.07 15.13
N LEU A 11 4.62 -15.16 14.97
CA LEU A 11 5.46 -15.35 13.77
C LEU A 11 4.59 -15.66 12.55
N ASP A 12 3.53 -16.45 12.71
CA ASP A 12 2.56 -16.71 11.65
C ASP A 12 1.87 -15.40 11.21
N ASP A 13 1.42 -14.58 12.16
CA ASP A 13 0.81 -13.27 11.90
C ASP A 13 1.79 -12.31 11.22
N PHE A 14 3.07 -12.37 11.58
CA PHE A 14 4.14 -11.62 10.93
C PHE A 14 4.37 -12.08 9.48
N GLU A 15 4.35 -13.39 9.21
CA GLU A 15 4.47 -13.92 7.84
C GLU A 15 3.28 -13.49 6.97
N VAL A 16 2.06 -13.52 7.52
CA VAL A 16 0.86 -12.99 6.84
C VAL A 16 1.03 -11.51 6.51
N ALA A 17 1.55 -10.71 7.45
CA ALA A 17 1.82 -9.29 7.22
C ALA A 17 2.88 -9.06 6.12
N GLN A 18 3.95 -9.87 6.10
CA GLN A 18 4.96 -9.81 5.03
C GLN A 18 4.39 -10.16 3.66
N ASP A 19 3.54 -11.17 3.58
CA ASP A 19 2.95 -11.58 2.31
C ASP A 19 1.92 -10.57 1.80
N GLU A 20 1.15 -9.94 2.69
CA GLU A 20 0.28 -8.82 2.31
C GLU A 20 1.11 -7.61 1.83
N ALA A 21 2.24 -7.29 2.48
CA ALA A 21 3.15 -6.23 2.03
C ALA A 21 3.68 -6.49 0.61
N LYS A 22 4.14 -7.71 0.32
CA LYS A 22 4.57 -8.11 -1.03
C LYS A 22 3.42 -8.07 -2.03
N SER A 23 2.22 -8.45 -1.61
CA SER A 23 1.01 -8.41 -2.45
C SER A 23 0.67 -6.97 -2.86
N VAL A 24 0.61 -6.06 -1.89
CA VAL A 24 0.38 -4.61 -2.11
C VAL A 24 1.46 -4.02 -3.01
N GLN A 25 2.74 -4.33 -2.75
CA GLN A 25 3.85 -3.86 -3.57
C GLN A 25 3.70 -4.29 -5.04
N ARG A 26 3.32 -5.55 -5.28
CA ARG A 26 3.05 -6.06 -6.63
C ARG A 26 1.89 -5.32 -7.29
N GLN A 27 0.79 -5.10 -6.58
CA GLN A 27 -0.36 -4.36 -7.11
C GLN A 27 -0.02 -2.92 -7.48
N ILE A 28 0.79 -2.23 -6.67
CA ILE A 28 1.28 -0.87 -6.97
C ILE A 28 2.17 -0.89 -8.22
N ALA A 29 3.11 -1.84 -8.31
CA ALA A 29 4.00 -1.97 -9.46
C ALA A 29 3.24 -2.30 -10.76
N GLU A 30 2.26 -3.20 -10.69
CA GLU A 30 1.41 -3.59 -11.82
C GLU A 30 0.55 -2.41 -12.28
N ARG A 31 -0.06 -1.68 -11.34
CA ARG A 31 -0.78 -0.44 -11.65
C ARG A 31 0.10 0.55 -12.42
N ASP A 32 1.35 0.72 -11.98
CA ASP A 32 2.29 1.63 -12.63
C ASP A 32 2.73 1.12 -14.02
N ASN A 33 2.75 -0.20 -14.23
CA ASN A 33 2.97 -0.79 -15.55
C ASN A 33 1.79 -0.52 -16.48
N ILE A 34 0.56 -0.77 -16.02
CA ILE A 34 -0.67 -0.52 -16.78
C ILE A 34 -0.82 0.96 -17.15
N ARG A 35 -0.52 1.87 -16.21
CA ARG A 35 -0.53 3.32 -16.49
C ARG A 35 0.47 3.69 -17.59
N ARG A 36 1.69 3.14 -17.55
CA ARG A 36 2.71 3.40 -18.57
C ARG A 36 2.35 2.83 -19.94
N SER A 37 1.63 1.71 -19.98
CA SER A 37 1.18 1.10 -21.23
C SER A 37 -0.15 1.66 -21.74
N GLY A 38 -0.76 2.64 -21.05
CA GLY A 38 -2.07 3.20 -21.42
C GLY A 38 -3.23 2.20 -21.29
N GLY A 39 -3.06 1.15 -20.48
CA GLY A 39 -4.07 0.10 -20.30
C GLY A 39 -5.22 0.51 -19.37
N THR A 40 -6.36 -0.16 -19.53
CA THR A 40 -7.49 -0.07 -18.61
C THR A 40 -7.28 -1.05 -17.44
N GLY A 41 -7.67 -0.66 -16.22
CA GLY A 41 -7.52 -1.51 -15.01
C GLY A 41 -6.63 -0.94 -13.89
N ALA A 42 -5.93 0.17 -14.13
CA ALA A 42 -5.14 0.84 -13.09
C ALA A 42 -5.99 1.32 -11.88
N GLY A 43 -7.26 1.66 -12.11
CA GLY A 43 -8.20 2.06 -11.04
C GLY A 43 -8.53 0.90 -10.09
N GLU A 44 -8.79 -0.29 -10.61
CA GLU A 44 -9.08 -1.47 -9.79
C GLU A 44 -7.88 -1.89 -8.93
N LEU A 45 -6.68 -1.87 -9.53
CA LEU A 45 -5.44 -2.14 -8.80
C LEU A 45 -5.16 -1.09 -7.73
N ALA A 46 -5.52 0.19 -7.96
CA ALA A 46 -5.41 1.22 -6.94
C ALA A 46 -6.36 0.94 -5.75
N THR A 47 -7.60 0.54 -6.02
CA THR A 47 -8.57 0.16 -4.97
C THR A 47 -8.10 -1.08 -4.20
N ARG A 48 -7.61 -2.11 -4.88
CA ARG A 48 -7.05 -3.32 -4.23
C ARG A 48 -5.82 -2.99 -3.39
N ALA A 49 -4.91 -2.16 -3.90
CA ALA A 49 -3.72 -1.75 -3.17
C ALA A 49 -4.09 -0.96 -1.90
N ARG A 50 -5.09 -0.06 -1.97
CA ARG A 50 -5.60 0.65 -0.78
C ARG A 50 -6.21 -0.29 0.25
N ALA A 51 -7.02 -1.25 -0.19
CA ALA A 51 -7.59 -2.26 0.70
C ALA A 51 -6.49 -3.09 1.38
N GLY A 52 -5.47 -3.51 0.63
CA GLY A 52 -4.33 -4.24 1.19
C GLY A 52 -3.47 -3.39 2.14
N LEU A 53 -3.27 -2.11 1.85
CA LEU A 53 -2.58 -1.18 2.76
C LEU A 53 -3.31 -1.04 4.11
N ASN A 54 -4.64 -0.97 4.08
CA ASN A 54 -5.44 -0.89 5.31
C ASN A 54 -5.39 -2.21 6.10
N ARG A 55 -5.40 -3.36 5.42
CA ARG A 55 -5.21 -4.66 6.09
C ARG A 55 -3.83 -4.79 6.71
N LEU A 56 -2.78 -4.41 5.97
CA LEU A 56 -1.41 -4.42 6.46
C LEU A 56 -1.23 -3.50 7.67
N GLU A 57 -1.87 -2.33 7.68
CA GLU A 57 -1.87 -1.44 8.84
C GLU A 57 -2.49 -2.10 10.08
N GLY A 58 -3.61 -2.80 9.92
CA GLY A 58 -4.22 -3.57 11.00
C GLY A 58 -3.27 -4.65 11.55
N LEU A 59 -2.69 -5.47 10.66
CA LEU A 59 -1.76 -6.53 11.05
C LEU A 59 -0.52 -5.99 11.77
N VAL A 60 0.05 -4.89 11.27
CA VAL A 60 1.21 -4.24 11.92
C VAL A 60 0.83 -3.73 13.31
N LYS A 61 -0.35 -3.12 13.46
CA LYS A 61 -0.85 -2.63 14.76
C LYS A 61 -1.04 -3.78 15.75
N ASP A 62 -1.64 -4.88 15.32
CA ASP A 62 -1.83 -6.07 16.16
C ASP A 62 -0.49 -6.66 16.61
N LEU A 63 0.49 -6.75 15.69
CA LEU A 63 1.86 -7.19 16.02
C LEU A 63 2.58 -6.24 16.99
N GLU A 64 2.35 -4.93 16.90
CA GLU A 64 2.90 -3.93 17.84
C GLU A 64 2.26 -4.04 19.24
N GLU A 65 0.94 -4.25 19.30
CA GLU A 65 0.19 -4.44 20.54
C GLU A 65 0.65 -5.70 21.26
N ASP A 66 0.79 -6.82 20.54
CA ASP A 66 1.34 -8.07 21.04
C ASP A 66 2.72 -7.88 21.65
N LEU A 67 3.62 -7.13 20.99
CA LEU A 67 4.96 -6.83 21.53
C LEU A 67 4.94 -5.91 22.76
N GLY A 68 3.84 -5.19 22.99
CA GLY A 68 3.60 -4.43 24.20
C GLY A 68 3.13 -5.28 25.38
N ASP A 69 2.69 -6.51 25.14
CA ASP A 69 2.18 -7.40 26.17
C ASP A 69 3.32 -7.97 27.05
N PRO A 70 3.35 -7.66 28.36
CA PRO A 70 4.35 -8.22 29.29
C PRO A 70 4.22 -9.73 29.50
N ASP A 71 3.06 -10.34 29.23
CA ASP A 71 2.78 -11.76 29.44
C ASP A 71 3.26 -12.67 28.29
N MET A 72 3.79 -12.09 27.21
CA MET A 72 4.34 -12.83 26.07
C MET A 72 5.52 -13.76 26.42
N GLY A 73 6.13 -13.57 27.60
CA GLY A 73 7.16 -14.48 28.13
C GLY A 73 8.42 -14.54 27.27
N LEU A 74 8.67 -13.53 26.44
CA LEU A 74 9.82 -13.45 25.54
C LEU A 74 11.08 -13.00 26.27
N SER A 75 12.23 -13.51 25.83
CA SER A 75 13.52 -12.96 26.26
C SER A 75 13.70 -11.53 25.71
N ARG A 76 14.47 -10.68 26.41
CA ARG A 76 14.79 -9.31 25.93
C ARG A 76 15.38 -9.31 24.51
N LYS A 77 16.22 -10.31 24.18
CA LYS A 77 16.81 -10.45 22.84
C LYS A 77 15.75 -10.74 21.78
N GLU A 78 14.84 -11.65 22.08
CA GLU A 78 13.76 -12.03 21.15
C GLU A 78 12.75 -10.89 20.99
N LEU A 79 12.38 -10.21 22.08
CA LEU A 79 11.55 -9.01 22.02
C LEU A 79 12.18 -7.93 21.14
N GLN A 80 13.49 -7.69 21.31
CA GLN A 80 14.23 -6.73 20.47
C GLN A 80 14.32 -7.17 19.00
N ARG A 81 14.43 -8.48 18.73
CA ARG A 81 14.42 -9.04 17.37
C ARG A 81 13.07 -8.80 16.71
N ARG A 82 11.97 -9.18 17.38
CA ARG A 82 10.60 -9.00 16.88
C ARG A 82 10.24 -7.53 16.68
N ARG A 83 10.65 -6.66 17.60
CA ARG A 83 10.46 -5.21 17.45
C ARG A 83 11.21 -4.64 16.24
N ARG A 84 12.41 -5.14 15.93
CA ARG A 84 13.11 -4.78 14.69
C ARG A 84 12.37 -5.26 13.45
N MET A 85 11.81 -6.46 13.48
CA MET A 85 11.03 -7.02 12.38
C MET A 85 9.78 -6.17 12.09
N VAL A 86 9.01 -5.83 13.13
CA VAL A 86 7.83 -4.96 13.00
C VAL A 86 8.22 -3.56 12.53
N ASN A 87 9.28 -2.96 13.09
CA ASN A 87 9.78 -1.67 12.63
C ASN A 87 10.13 -1.66 11.13
N THR A 88 10.67 -2.76 10.60
CA THR A 88 10.92 -2.90 9.16
C THR A 88 9.61 -2.90 8.38
N LEU A 89 8.62 -3.72 8.78
CA LEU A 89 7.30 -3.72 8.16
C LEU A 89 6.59 -2.36 8.23
N SER A 90 6.64 -1.66 9.37
CA SER A 90 6.05 -0.33 9.53
C SER A 90 6.70 0.70 8.59
N ARG A 91 8.02 0.58 8.35
CA ARG A 91 8.71 1.42 7.36
C ARG A 91 8.27 1.11 5.94
N GLU A 92 8.20 -0.17 5.57
CA GLU A 92 7.72 -0.60 4.25
C GLU A 92 6.29 -0.11 4.01
N LEU A 93 5.39 -0.26 5.00
CA LEU A 93 4.02 0.26 4.95
C LEU A 93 3.99 1.78 4.70
N ALA A 94 4.83 2.55 5.39
CA ALA A 94 4.92 3.99 5.21
C ALA A 94 5.41 4.37 3.80
N GLU A 95 6.38 3.64 3.25
CA GLU A 95 6.87 3.83 1.88
C GLU A 95 5.81 3.48 0.84
N LEU A 96 5.11 2.36 1.00
CA LEU A 96 4.03 1.95 0.11
C LEU A 96 2.88 2.98 0.13
N ARG A 97 2.52 3.51 1.31
CA ARG A 97 1.55 4.62 1.43
C ARG A 97 2.00 5.88 0.73
N LYS A 98 3.28 6.27 0.87
CA LYS A 98 3.83 7.44 0.20
C LYS A 98 3.80 7.28 -1.32
N ASN A 99 4.11 6.09 -1.82
CA ASN A 99 4.08 5.76 -3.24
C ASN A 99 2.65 5.73 -3.80
N GLU A 100 1.66 5.32 -3.00
CA GLU A 100 0.24 5.41 -3.37
C GLU A 100 -0.20 6.88 -3.46
N LYS A 101 0.02 7.68 -2.41
CA LYS A 101 -0.43 9.08 -2.32
C LYS A 101 0.22 10.02 -3.35
N ARG A 102 1.55 9.95 -3.52
CA ARG A 102 2.28 10.84 -4.46
C ARG A 102 1.81 10.69 -5.90
N LYS A 103 1.31 9.51 -6.27
CA LYS A 103 0.92 9.19 -7.64
C LYS A 103 -0.57 9.42 -7.93
N VAL A 104 -1.39 9.69 -6.91
CA VAL A 104 -2.78 10.14 -7.07
C VAL A 104 -2.81 11.60 -7.53
N GLN A 105 -2.01 12.48 -6.90
CA GLN A 105 -1.96 13.91 -7.23
C GLN A 105 -1.45 14.21 -8.66
N THR A 106 -0.60 13.35 -9.23
CA THR A 106 -0.16 13.50 -10.63
C THR A 106 -1.30 13.26 -11.61
N THR A 107 -2.18 12.31 -11.29
CA THR A 107 -3.33 11.92 -12.14
C THR A 107 -4.42 12.98 -12.22
N GLU A 108 -4.67 13.70 -11.12
CA GLU A 108 -5.66 14.79 -11.10
C GLU A 108 -5.17 15.99 -11.91
N ARG A 109 -3.86 16.28 -11.88
CA ARG A 109 -3.28 17.40 -12.62
C ARG A 109 -3.18 17.13 -14.12
N GLU A 110 -2.96 15.88 -14.53
CA GLU A 110 -2.98 15.48 -15.95
C GLU A 110 -4.41 15.39 -16.51
N SER A 111 -5.39 14.95 -15.72
CA SER A 111 -6.80 14.91 -16.14
C SER A 111 -7.41 16.30 -16.31
N LEU A 112 -6.97 17.28 -15.51
CA LEU A 112 -7.38 18.68 -15.66
C LEU A 112 -6.75 19.39 -16.86
N MET A 113 -5.63 18.90 -17.40
CA MET A 113 -4.96 19.47 -18.58
C MET A 113 -5.34 18.77 -19.91
N SER A 114 -6.11 17.68 -19.87
CA SER A 114 -6.55 16.94 -21.07
C SER A 114 -7.98 17.23 -21.52
N SER A 115 -8.68 18.19 -20.89
CA SER A 115 -9.99 18.71 -21.36
C SER A 115 -9.88 20.04 -22.12
N GLY A 116 -8.69 20.43 -22.57
CA GLY A 116 -8.41 21.68 -23.27
C GLY A 116 -8.19 21.54 -24.79
N GLY A 117 -8.84 20.58 -25.46
CA GLY A 117 -8.64 20.37 -26.89
C GLY A 117 -9.89 19.87 -27.61
N GLY A 118 -10.49 20.73 -28.45
CA GLY A 118 -11.37 20.32 -29.54
C GLY A 118 -12.80 20.84 -29.47
N GLY A 119 -13.02 22.07 -29.95
CA GLY A 119 -14.35 22.60 -30.23
C GLY A 119 -14.25 23.63 -31.35
N GLY A 120 -14.34 23.17 -32.60
CA GLY A 120 -14.15 23.97 -33.79
C GLY A 120 -15.07 25.19 -33.86
N ARG A 121 -14.51 26.30 -34.33
CA ARG A 121 -15.27 27.39 -34.94
C ARG A 121 -14.59 27.74 -36.26
N HIS A 122 -15.04 27.08 -37.32
CA HIS A 122 -14.98 27.65 -38.65
C HIS A 122 -15.70 29.02 -38.60
N PRO A 123 -15.08 30.13 -39.01
CA PRO A 123 -15.85 31.31 -39.35
C PRO A 123 -16.66 31.00 -40.62
N PRO A 124 -17.97 31.29 -40.67
CA PRO A 124 -18.71 31.20 -41.93
C PRO A 124 -18.18 32.26 -42.91
N PRO A 125 -18.10 31.96 -44.22
CA PRO A 125 -17.76 32.97 -45.21
C PRO A 125 -18.92 33.97 -45.31
N GLN A 126 -18.66 35.24 -45.03
CA GLN A 126 -19.60 36.32 -45.36
C GLN A 126 -19.12 37.03 -46.62
N GLY A 127 -19.93 36.90 -47.66
CA GLY A 127 -20.07 37.81 -48.80
C GLY A 127 -21.54 37.73 -49.25
N PRO A 128 -22.05 38.63 -50.09
CA PRO A 128 -21.42 39.79 -50.73
C PRO A 128 -21.46 41.09 -49.90
#